data_AF-A0A7S3H4L5-F1
#
_entry.id   AF-A0A7S3H4L5-F1
#
_cell.length_a   1.000
_cell.length_b   1.000
_cell.length_c   1.000
_cell.angle_alpha   90.00
_cell.angle_beta   90.00
_cell.angle_gamma   90.00
#
_symmetry.space_group_name_H-M   'P 1'
#
loop_
_entity.id
_entity.type
_entity.pdbx_description
1 polymer ?
#
loop_
_entity_poly.entity_id
_entity_poly.type
_entity_poly.pdbx_seq_one_letter_code
_entity_poly.pdbx_strand_id
1 'polypeptide(L)'
;QDGKVIENSEASILGPSAGSSITDEFCTKQKDSFLDSDDFAAKGGLKQMGEALDRGMVLVLSLWDDTDVNMLWLDSAYPTDEPSDKPGVLRGPCPGGSSSEPEYLRKTVPESHVTFSQIKVGTIGSTTQSVGGRRMESAFV
;
A
#
# COMPACT_ATOMS: atom_id res chain seq x y z
N GLN A 1 15.08 -2.43 6.41
CA GLN A 1 15.73 -1.16 6.79
C GLN A 1 17.02 -1.45 7.54
N ASP A 2 18.08 -0.65 7.40
CA ASP A 2 19.37 -0.86 8.09
C ASP A 2 19.96 -2.28 7.90
N GLY A 3 19.84 -2.81 6.69
CA GLY A 3 20.29 -4.18 6.35
C GLY A 3 19.43 -5.31 6.92
N LYS A 4 18.35 -5.01 7.65
CA LYS A 4 17.41 -6.00 8.19
C LYS A 4 16.21 -6.19 7.26
N VAL A 5 15.85 -7.46 7.06
CA VAL A 5 14.57 -7.84 6.45
C VAL A 5 13.46 -7.59 7.48
N ILE A 6 12.40 -6.95 7.03
CA ILE A 6 11.22 -6.62 7.83
C ILE A 6 10.03 -7.19 7.04
N GLU A 7 9.37 -8.19 7.60
CA GLU A 7 8.15 -8.75 7.01
C GLU A 7 7.00 -7.75 7.11
N ASN A 8 6.00 -7.90 6.26
CA ASN A 8 4.81 -7.06 6.30
C ASN A 8 4.01 -7.30 7.59
N SER A 9 3.28 -6.29 8.05
CA SER A 9 2.44 -6.41 9.24
C SER A 9 1.21 -7.30 8.99
N GLU A 10 0.79 -8.04 10.02
CA GLU A 10 -0.45 -8.82 10.01
C GLU A 10 -1.69 -7.91 10.08
N ALA A 11 -2.72 -8.24 9.31
CA ALA A 11 -3.99 -7.53 9.30
C ALA A 11 -4.91 -7.94 10.46
N SER A 12 -4.47 -7.66 11.69
CA SER A 12 -5.13 -8.09 12.93
C SER A 12 -6.59 -7.68 13.06
N ILE A 13 -6.99 -6.53 12.49
CA ILE A 13 -8.38 -6.05 12.47
C ILE A 13 -9.33 -6.97 11.71
N LEU A 14 -8.80 -7.77 10.78
CA LEU A 14 -9.55 -8.76 10.01
C LEU A 14 -9.50 -10.15 10.66
N GLY A 15 -8.92 -10.27 11.86
CA GLY A 15 -8.83 -11.52 12.62
C GLY A 15 -7.62 -12.41 12.25
N PRO A 16 -7.43 -13.52 12.98
CA PRO A 16 -6.17 -14.26 13.03
C PRO A 16 -5.76 -14.97 11.73
N SER A 17 -6.67 -15.11 10.76
CA SER A 17 -6.42 -15.77 9.47
C SER A 17 -6.16 -14.81 8.32
N ALA A 18 -6.22 -13.49 8.55
CA ALA A 18 -6.14 -12.51 7.48
C ALA A 18 -4.74 -12.42 6.84
N GLY A 19 -3.70 -12.78 7.59
CA GLY A 19 -2.33 -12.76 7.10
C GLY A 19 -1.78 -11.36 6.90
N SER A 20 -0.65 -11.30 6.20
CA SER A 20 0.12 -10.10 5.88
C SER A 20 0.32 -9.92 4.35
N SER A 21 -0.50 -10.58 3.53
CA SER A 21 -0.42 -10.53 2.06
C SER A 21 -1.79 -10.29 1.42
N ILE A 22 -1.82 -9.62 0.26
CA ILE A 22 -3.05 -9.38 -0.50
C ILE A 22 -3.42 -10.65 -1.28
N THR A 23 -4.61 -11.19 -1.01
CA THR A 23 -5.28 -12.29 -1.71
C THR A 23 -6.73 -11.88 -2.02
N ASP A 24 -7.43 -12.58 -2.91
CA ASP A 24 -8.85 -12.28 -3.17
C ASP A 24 -9.71 -12.46 -1.90
N GLU A 25 -9.37 -13.45 -1.05
CA GLU A 25 -10.01 -13.65 0.26
C GLU A 25 -9.76 -12.47 1.21
N PHE A 26 -8.51 -11.98 1.27
CA PHE A 26 -8.17 -10.79 2.05
C PHE A 26 -8.98 -9.58 1.58
N CYS A 27 -9.06 -9.34 0.26
CA CYS A 27 -9.81 -8.24 -0.31
C CYS A 27 -11.29 -8.31 0.08
N THR A 28 -11.93 -9.46 -0.13
CA THR A 28 -13.34 -9.68 0.21
C THR A 28 -13.59 -9.44 1.69
N LYS A 29 -12.75 -10.04 2.55
CA LYS A 29 -12.88 -9.94 4.01
C LYS A 29 -12.66 -8.52 4.52
N GLN A 30 -11.72 -7.78 3.94
CA GLN A 30 -11.50 -6.38 4.23
C GLN A 30 -12.75 -5.58 3.88
N LYS A 31 -13.29 -5.77 2.67
CA LYS A 31 -14.45 -5.03 2.18
C LYS A 31 -15.69 -5.28 3.04
N ASP A 32 -15.93 -6.53 3.41
CA ASP A 32 -16.99 -6.89 4.36
C ASP A 32 -16.77 -6.25 5.73
N SER A 33 -15.56 -6.31 6.28
CA SER A 33 -15.26 -5.78 7.62
C SER A 33 -15.36 -4.27 7.70
N PHE A 34 -15.03 -3.57 6.62
CA PHE A 34 -15.08 -2.10 6.55
C PHE A 34 -16.41 -1.59 5.98
N LEU A 35 -17.32 -2.50 5.59
CA LEU A 35 -18.63 -2.20 5.00
C LEU A 35 -18.52 -1.39 3.69
N ASP A 36 -17.47 -1.66 2.92
CA ASP A 36 -17.25 -1.08 1.60
C ASP A 36 -17.85 -1.95 0.51
N SER A 37 -18.23 -1.35 -0.62
CA SER A 37 -18.54 -2.12 -1.83
C SER A 37 -17.29 -2.78 -2.41
N ASP A 38 -17.38 -4.07 -2.75
CA ASP A 38 -16.27 -4.81 -3.36
C ASP A 38 -16.23 -4.65 -4.89
N ASP A 39 -15.93 -3.42 -5.33
CA ASP A 39 -15.72 -3.11 -6.74
C ASP A 39 -14.50 -3.82 -7.33
N PHE A 40 -13.57 -4.28 -6.50
CA PHE A 40 -12.36 -4.98 -6.93
C PHE A 40 -12.72 -6.38 -7.43
N ALA A 41 -13.48 -7.14 -6.65
CA ALA A 41 -14.01 -8.45 -7.07
C ALA A 41 -14.93 -8.30 -8.29
N ALA A 42 -15.79 -7.26 -8.31
CA ALA A 42 -16.67 -6.99 -9.45
C ALA A 42 -15.91 -6.74 -10.77
N LYS A 43 -14.68 -6.24 -10.70
CA LYS A 43 -13.78 -6.02 -11.85
C LYS A 43 -12.86 -7.23 -12.15
N GLY A 44 -13.04 -8.35 -11.48
CA GLY A 44 -12.30 -9.59 -11.74
C GLY A 44 -11.08 -9.83 -10.84
N GLY A 45 -10.93 -9.03 -9.77
CA GLY A 45 -9.98 -9.27 -8.69
C GLY A 45 -8.51 -9.38 -9.11
N LEU A 46 -7.73 -10.16 -8.36
CA LEU A 46 -6.29 -10.34 -8.60
C LEU A 46 -6.01 -11.04 -9.93
N LYS A 47 -6.93 -11.89 -10.41
CA LYS A 47 -6.79 -12.50 -11.74
C LYS A 47 -6.73 -11.42 -12.83
N GLN A 48 -7.67 -10.48 -12.82
CA GLN A 48 -7.70 -9.42 -13.83
C GLN A 48 -6.49 -8.48 -13.71
N MET A 49 -6.01 -8.24 -12.48
CA MET A 49 -4.78 -7.49 -12.24
C MET A 49 -3.55 -8.22 -12.79
N GLY A 50 -3.46 -9.55 -12.60
CA GLY A 50 -2.42 -10.40 -13.18
C GLY A 50 -2.40 -10.35 -14.70
N GLU A 51 -3.56 -10.46 -15.35
CA GLU A 51 -3.67 -10.32 -16.80
C GLU A 51 -3.23 -8.92 -17.30
N ALA A 52 -3.41 -7.87 -16.50
CA ALA A 52 -2.91 -6.53 -16.83
C ALA A 52 -1.38 -6.44 -16.71
N LEU A 53 -0.80 -7.06 -15.68
CA LEU A 53 0.66 -7.16 -15.52
C LEU A 53 1.30 -7.93 -16.69
N ASP A 54 0.68 -9.02 -17.14
CA ASP A 54 1.16 -9.84 -18.26
C ASP A 54 1.20 -9.10 -19.60
N ARG A 55 0.28 -8.13 -19.80
CA ARG A 55 0.29 -7.28 -21.00
C ARG A 55 1.38 -6.21 -20.98
N GLY A 56 2.07 -6.05 -19.85
CA GLY A 56 3.03 -4.99 -19.62
C GLY A 56 2.38 -3.71 -19.12
N MET A 57 3.01 -3.10 -18.11
CA MET A 57 2.59 -1.83 -17.52
C MET A 57 3.74 -0.82 -17.56
N VAL A 58 3.41 0.46 -17.50
CA VAL A 58 4.38 1.56 -17.42
C VAL A 58 4.57 1.95 -15.96
N LEU A 59 5.82 2.09 -15.51
CA LEU A 59 6.15 2.61 -14.19
C LEU A 59 5.92 4.13 -14.15
N VAL A 60 5.16 4.60 -13.17
CA VAL A 60 4.94 6.03 -12.90
C VAL A 60 5.47 6.37 -11.50
N LEU A 61 6.25 7.45 -11.41
CA LEU A 61 6.74 8.02 -10.15
C LEU A 61 6.16 9.43 -10.01
N SER A 62 5.56 9.76 -8.88
CA SER A 62 4.89 11.04 -8.67
C SER A 62 5.01 11.54 -7.23
N LEU A 63 4.86 12.85 -7.06
CA LEU A 63 4.69 13.55 -5.80
C LEU A 63 3.55 14.55 -6.01
N TRP A 64 2.51 14.47 -5.20
CA TRP A 64 1.31 15.27 -5.37
C TRP A 64 0.62 15.48 -4.02
N ASP A 65 -0.10 16.59 -3.90
CA ASP A 65 -1.11 16.82 -2.88
C ASP A 65 -2.50 16.65 -3.50
N ASP A 66 -3.49 16.34 -2.67
CA ASP A 66 -4.82 15.95 -3.11
C ASP A 66 -5.80 17.10 -2.90
N THR A 67 -6.31 17.66 -4.01
CA THR A 67 -7.26 18.77 -4.01
C THR A 67 -8.68 18.37 -3.69
N ASP A 68 -9.01 17.08 -3.75
CA ASP A 68 -10.38 16.62 -3.62
C ASP A 68 -10.68 16.33 -2.15
N VAL A 69 -9.78 15.62 -1.47
CA VAL A 69 -10.00 15.17 -0.09
C VAL A 69 -8.73 15.27 0.78
N ASN A 70 -7.80 16.16 0.45
CA ASN A 70 -6.69 16.57 1.32
C ASN A 70 -5.80 15.40 1.84
N MET A 71 -5.66 14.33 1.05
CA MET A 71 -4.88 13.12 1.35
C MET A 71 -5.40 12.32 2.56
N LEU A 72 -6.60 12.63 3.06
CA LEU A 72 -7.15 12.06 4.29
C LEU A 72 -7.41 10.54 4.18
N TRP A 73 -7.69 10.05 2.98
CA TRP A 73 -7.88 8.62 2.72
C TRP A 73 -6.60 7.80 2.93
N LEU A 74 -5.43 8.44 2.89
CA LEU A 74 -4.13 7.80 3.06
C LEU A 74 -3.60 7.91 4.50
N ASP A 75 -3.71 9.08 5.13
CA ASP A 75 -2.98 9.37 6.38
C ASP A 75 -3.83 9.89 7.55
N SER A 76 -5.15 9.95 7.40
CA SER A 76 -6.07 10.49 8.40
C SER A 76 -7.33 9.62 8.57
N ALA A 77 -8.38 10.17 9.16
CA ALA A 77 -9.71 9.58 9.21
C ALA A 77 -10.53 10.00 7.99
N TYR A 78 -11.08 9.03 7.24
CA TYR A 78 -11.96 9.30 6.10
C TYR A 78 -12.94 8.12 5.90
N PRO A 79 -14.16 8.29 5.36
CA PRO A 79 -14.87 9.55 5.12
C PRO A 79 -14.98 10.41 6.38
N THR A 80 -15.04 11.74 6.22
CA THR A 80 -15.03 12.68 7.36
C THR A 80 -16.34 12.76 8.12
N ASP A 81 -17.39 12.14 7.59
CA ASP A 81 -18.73 12.01 8.17
C ASP A 81 -18.92 10.70 8.95
N GLU A 82 -17.89 9.86 9.04
CA GLU A 82 -17.90 8.61 9.79
C GLU A 82 -17.05 8.71 11.08
N PRO A 83 -17.43 8.01 12.17
CA PRO A 83 -16.62 7.96 13.39
C PRO A 83 -15.23 7.36 13.13
N SER A 84 -14.18 8.00 13.65
CA SER A 84 -12.79 7.55 13.45
C SER A 84 -12.47 6.18 14.05
N ASP A 85 -13.25 5.73 15.02
CA ASP A 85 -13.10 4.40 15.65
C ASP A 85 -13.81 3.28 14.87
N LYS A 86 -14.59 3.62 13.83
CA LYS A 86 -15.17 2.64 12.92
C LYS A 86 -14.04 1.92 12.15
N PRO A 87 -14.05 0.57 12.09
CA PRO A 87 -13.06 -0.19 11.35
C PRO A 87 -12.87 0.31 9.92
N GLY A 88 -11.62 0.55 9.56
CA GLY A 88 -11.25 1.03 8.22
C GLY A 88 -11.34 2.53 8.02
N VAL A 89 -11.87 3.34 8.96
CA VAL A 89 -11.96 4.81 8.80
C VAL A 89 -10.65 5.53 9.11
N LEU A 90 -9.94 5.14 10.17
CA LEU A 90 -8.64 5.74 10.53
C LEU A 90 -7.48 5.03 9.80
N ARG A 91 -6.73 5.76 8.96
CA ARG A 91 -5.61 5.24 8.14
C ARG A 91 -4.25 5.77 8.55
N GLY A 92 -4.21 6.86 9.33
CA GLY A 92 -2.97 7.39 9.87
C GLY A 92 -3.20 8.41 10.98
N PRO A 93 -2.12 8.94 11.55
CA PRO A 93 -2.16 9.84 12.69
C PRO A 93 -2.37 11.31 12.30
N CYS A 94 -2.38 11.65 11.02
CA CYS A 94 -2.50 13.05 10.59
C CYS A 94 -3.90 13.57 10.98
N PRO A 95 -4.00 14.77 11.60
CA PRO A 95 -5.27 15.29 12.12
C PRO A 95 -6.23 15.77 11.03
N GLY A 96 -5.77 15.92 9.79
CA GLY A 96 -6.56 16.47 8.70
C GLY A 96 -6.82 17.98 8.84
N GLY A 97 -7.95 18.44 8.28
CA GLY A 97 -8.39 19.83 8.34
C GLY A 97 -7.52 20.79 7.51
N SER A 98 -7.53 22.08 7.88
CA SER A 98 -6.87 23.13 7.09
C SER A 98 -5.36 22.94 6.88
N SER A 99 -4.67 22.25 7.79
CA SER A 99 -3.23 21.95 7.65
C SER A 99 -2.93 20.88 6.60
N SER A 100 -3.94 20.14 6.14
CA SER A 100 -3.81 19.14 5.08
C SER A 100 -4.25 19.66 3.71
N GLU A 101 -4.77 20.89 3.63
CA GLU A 101 -5.17 21.49 2.36
C GLU A 101 -3.95 21.77 1.46
N PRO A 102 -4.04 21.53 0.15
CA PRO A 102 -2.98 21.84 -0.81
C PRO A 102 -2.42 23.27 -0.70
N GLU A 103 -3.28 24.27 -0.50
CA GLU A 103 -2.83 25.67 -0.34
C GLU A 103 -1.95 25.84 0.90
N TYR A 104 -2.34 25.23 2.02
CA TYR A 104 -1.54 25.25 3.24
C TYR A 104 -0.20 24.55 3.04
N LEU A 105 -0.19 23.35 2.44
CA LEU A 105 1.02 22.57 2.22
C LEU A 105 2.00 23.28 1.28
N ARG A 106 1.53 23.77 0.13
CA ARG A 106 2.35 24.49 -0.85
C ARG A 106 2.93 25.78 -0.29
N LYS A 107 2.26 26.41 0.69
CA LYS A 107 2.76 27.61 1.37
C LYS A 107 3.77 27.30 2.48
N THR A 108 3.53 26.24 3.25
CA THR A 108 4.27 25.96 4.49
C THR A 108 5.44 25.00 4.29
N VAL A 109 5.33 24.06 3.36
CA VAL A 109 6.36 23.05 3.04
C VAL A 109 6.64 22.97 1.53
N PRO A 110 6.90 24.11 0.84
CA PRO A 110 7.10 24.14 -0.62
C PRO A 110 8.29 23.31 -1.09
N GLU A 111 9.29 23.12 -0.24
CA GLU A 111 10.52 22.38 -0.54
C GLU A 111 10.41 20.87 -0.27
N SER A 112 9.19 20.38 -0.05
CA SER A 112 8.91 18.94 0.07
C SER A 112 9.35 18.21 -1.19
N HIS A 113 10.12 17.14 -1.03
CA HIS A 113 10.63 16.34 -2.14
C HIS A 113 10.66 14.87 -1.76
N VAL A 114 10.70 14.02 -2.78
CA VAL A 114 10.85 12.56 -2.65
C VAL A 114 11.99 12.11 -3.56
N THR A 115 12.82 11.19 -3.06
CA THR A 115 13.88 10.55 -3.85
C THR A 115 13.57 9.07 -4.01
N PHE A 116 13.33 8.65 -5.25
CA PHE A 116 13.26 7.24 -5.61
C PHE A 116 14.61 6.80 -6.16
N SER A 117 15.20 5.74 -5.61
CA SER A 117 16.51 5.23 -6.03
C SER A 117 16.58 3.71 -5.93
N GLN A 118 17.62 3.11 -6.52
CA GLN A 118 17.83 1.65 -6.51
C GLN A 118 16.66 0.83 -7.07
N ILE A 119 16.01 1.33 -8.13
CA ILE A 119 14.93 0.62 -8.83
C ILE A 119 15.49 -0.68 -9.42
N LYS A 120 14.88 -1.82 -9.05
CA LYS A 120 15.27 -3.16 -9.50
C LYS A 120 14.01 -3.98 -9.80
N VAL A 121 14.04 -4.72 -10.91
CA VAL A 121 12.99 -5.68 -11.30
C VAL A 121 13.68 -6.98 -11.68
N GLY A 122 13.10 -8.11 -11.28
CA GLY A 122 13.69 -9.43 -11.50
C GLY A 122 12.79 -10.54 -10.94
N THR A 123 13.32 -11.75 -10.90
CA THR A 123 12.61 -12.89 -10.31
C THR A 123 12.43 -12.73 -8.80
N ILE A 124 11.44 -13.40 -8.22
CA ILE A 124 11.21 -13.40 -6.77
C ILE A 124 12.51 -13.77 -6.04
N GLY A 125 12.89 -12.95 -5.05
CA GLY A 125 14.11 -13.13 -4.26
C GLY A 125 15.41 -12.59 -4.89
N SER A 126 15.41 -12.09 -6.14
CA SER A 126 16.64 -11.61 -6.80
C SER A 126 16.95 -10.13 -6.59
N THR A 127 16.02 -9.36 -6.02
CA THR A 127 16.14 -7.89 -5.92
C THR A 127 16.69 -7.42 -4.57
N THR A 128 16.82 -8.31 -3.60
CA THR A 128 17.40 -8.06 -2.28
C THR A 128 18.68 -8.88 -2.11
N GLN A 129 19.62 -8.36 -1.32
CA GLN A 129 20.70 -9.21 -0.81
C GLN A 129 20.07 -10.09 0.25
N SER A 130 19.89 -11.38 -0.05
CA SER A 130 19.51 -12.40 0.93
C SER A 130 20.35 -12.20 2.19
N VAL A 131 19.71 -12.02 3.35
CA VAL A 131 20.39 -12.02 4.65
C VAL A 131 21.13 -13.35 4.77
N GLY A 132 22.46 -13.30 4.57
CA GLY A 132 23.33 -14.48 4.56
C GLY A 132 23.21 -15.31 3.28
N GLY A 133 24.19 -15.17 2.39
CA GLY A 133 24.37 -16.09 1.28
C GLY A 133 24.49 -17.54 1.77
N ARG A 134 23.46 -18.35 1.55
CA ARG A 134 23.67 -19.72 1.12
C ARG A 134 23.55 -19.70 -0.40
N ARG A 135 24.72 -19.60 -1.03
CA ARG A 135 24.94 -20.03 -2.41
C ARG A 135 24.30 -21.42 -2.52
N MET A 136 23.17 -21.56 -3.20
CA MET A 136 22.79 -22.86 -3.72
C MET A 136 23.86 -23.22 -4.72
N GLU A 137 24.87 -23.97 -4.28
CA GLU A 137 25.67 -24.75 -5.21
C GLU A 137 24.67 -25.64 -5.95
N SER A 138 24.65 -25.54 -7.28
CA SER A 138 24.06 -26.55 -8.15
C SER A 138 24.65 -27.90 -7.79
N ALA A 139 23.93 -28.66 -6.98
CA ALA A 139 24.01 -30.11 -7.02
C ALA A 139 22.81 -30.55 -7.83
N PHE A 140 23.05 -30.95 -9.09
CA PHE A 140 22.52 -32.15 -9.73
C PHE A 140 22.99 -32.15 -11.21
N VAL A 141 23.95 -33.06 -11.45
CA VAL A 141 24.42 -33.71 -12.70
C VAL A 141 24.49 -32.89 -13.98
#